data_AF-A0A6P0T8S9-F1
#
_entry.id   AF-A0A6P0T8S9-F1
#
_cell.length_a   1.000
_cell.length_b   1.000
_cell.length_c   1.000
_cell.angle_alpha   90.00
_cell.angle_beta   90.00
_cell.angle_gamma   90.00
#
_symmetry.space_group_name_H-M   'P 1'
#
loop_
_entity.id
_entity.type
_entity.pdbx_description
1 polymer ?
#
loop_
_entity_poly.entity_id
_entity_poly.type
_entity_poly.pdbx_seq_one_letter_code
_entity_poly.pdbx_strand_id
1 'polypeptide(L)'
;MSGLPKTKKSIVLRTDFTNDGVWENVCSDISTPAGNHRVSVEFVNDTQFDCLTIDQLLELIPPSSKKTFIFLVDEKTISDPDHPVLTVDLFQDKGRTFRVTPSQTAAVENNLAIANMDWEDFALNTDKDGIFRNLPY
;
A
#
# COMPACT_ATOMS: atom_id res chain seq x y z
N MET A 1 -14.81 11.42 -9.23
CA MET A 1 -14.50 10.45 -8.17
C MET A 1 -14.99 11.01 -6.84
N SER A 2 -15.67 10.20 -6.03
CA SER A 2 -15.81 10.48 -4.61
C SER A 2 -14.45 10.34 -3.91
N GLY A 3 -14.26 11.04 -2.80
CA GLY A 3 -13.02 10.94 -2.03
C GLY A 3 -12.83 9.57 -1.40
N LEU A 4 -11.60 9.30 -0.93
CA LEU A 4 -11.27 8.08 -0.19
C LEU A 4 -12.17 7.88 1.06
N PRO A 5 -12.38 6.63 1.51
CA PRO A 5 -13.20 6.36 2.67
C PRO A 5 -12.69 7.08 3.93
N LYS A 6 -13.63 7.57 4.74
CA LYS A 6 -13.34 8.21 6.02
C LYS A 6 -13.09 7.15 7.09
N THR A 7 -11.84 6.72 7.20
CA THR A 7 -11.44 5.64 8.12
C THR A 7 -10.19 5.98 8.92
N LYS A 8 -10.07 5.40 10.12
CA LYS A 8 -8.84 5.47 10.92
C LYS A 8 -7.80 4.43 10.49
N LYS A 9 -8.23 3.35 9.81
CA LYS A 9 -7.35 2.29 9.32
C LYS A 9 -6.48 2.77 8.16
N SER A 10 -5.35 2.13 7.93
CA SER A 10 -4.57 2.31 6.71
C SER A 10 -5.40 1.85 5.50
N ILE A 11 -5.10 2.33 4.29
CA ILE A 11 -5.92 2.01 3.10
C ILE A 11 -5.09 1.14 2.15
N VAL A 12 -5.72 0.07 1.66
CA VAL A 12 -5.28 -0.71 0.50
C VAL A 12 -6.29 -0.49 -0.61
N LEU A 13 -5.90 0.29 -1.62
CA LEU A 13 -6.77 0.73 -2.70
C LEU A 13 -6.53 -0.11 -3.95
N ARG A 14 -7.58 -0.75 -4.46
CA ARG A 14 -7.54 -1.41 -5.76
C ARG A 14 -7.60 -0.38 -6.87
N THR A 15 -6.64 -0.47 -7.79
CA THR A 15 -6.54 0.42 -8.97
C THR A 15 -6.42 -0.36 -10.28
N ASP A 16 -6.19 -1.67 -10.22
CA ASP A 16 -6.32 -2.58 -11.36
C ASP A 16 -7.42 -3.62 -11.09
N PHE A 17 -8.40 -3.67 -12.00
CA PHE A 17 -9.58 -4.53 -11.92
C PHE A 17 -9.56 -5.70 -12.93
N THR A 18 -8.42 -5.97 -13.57
CA THR A 18 -8.30 -6.99 -14.63
C THR A 18 -8.37 -8.43 -14.12
N ASN A 19 -8.10 -8.65 -12.83
CA ASN A 19 -8.11 -9.99 -12.23
C ASN A 19 -8.60 -9.97 -10.77
N ASP A 20 -9.85 -10.40 -10.55
CA ASP A 20 -10.45 -10.50 -9.21
C ASP A 20 -9.79 -11.56 -8.33
N GLY A 21 -9.37 -12.68 -8.92
CA GLY A 21 -8.74 -13.77 -8.16
C GLY A 21 -7.38 -13.35 -7.57
N VAL A 22 -6.58 -12.59 -8.33
CA VAL A 22 -5.32 -12.04 -7.80
C VAL A 22 -5.58 -10.99 -6.73
N TRP A 23 -6.57 -10.12 -6.91
CA TRP A 23 -6.98 -9.16 -5.88
C TRP A 23 -7.36 -9.86 -4.56
N GLU A 24 -8.18 -10.92 -4.63
CA GLU A 24 -8.60 -11.70 -3.46
C GLU A 24 -7.40 -12.37 -2.77
N ASN A 25 -6.47 -12.94 -3.53
CA ASN A 25 -5.24 -13.53 -3.00
C ASN A 25 -4.37 -12.49 -2.27
N VAL A 26 -4.15 -11.32 -2.89
CA VAL A 26 -3.39 -10.22 -2.27
C VAL A 26 -4.04 -9.76 -0.97
N CYS A 27 -5.37 -9.62 -0.94
CA CYS A 27 -6.10 -9.25 0.28
C CYS A 27 -5.93 -10.30 1.39
N SER A 28 -5.99 -11.59 1.02
CA SER A 28 -5.78 -12.71 1.94
C SER A 28 -4.35 -12.71 2.49
N ASP A 29 -3.35 -12.52 1.64
CA ASP A 29 -1.95 -12.53 2.03
C ASP A 29 -1.60 -11.34 2.94
N ILE A 30 -2.09 -10.13 2.61
CA ILE A 30 -1.95 -8.94 3.48
C ILE A 30 -2.61 -9.18 4.85
N SER A 31 -3.76 -9.85 4.87
CA SER A 31 -4.53 -10.11 6.10
C SER A 31 -3.93 -11.24 6.94
N THR A 32 -3.01 -12.03 6.38
CA THR A 32 -2.36 -13.13 7.08
C THR A 32 -1.36 -12.57 8.10
N PRO A 33 -1.51 -12.88 9.40
CA PRO A 33 -0.61 -12.35 10.42
C PRO A 33 0.85 -12.76 10.19
N ALA A 34 1.77 -11.81 10.31
CA ALA A 34 3.21 -12.03 10.26
C ALA A 34 3.80 -12.01 11.69
N GLY A 35 3.85 -13.18 12.32
CA GLY A 35 4.21 -13.30 13.74
C GLY A 35 3.15 -12.63 14.63
N ASN A 36 3.55 -11.64 15.42
CA ASN A 36 2.63 -10.87 16.28
C ASN A 36 2.03 -9.65 15.57
N HIS A 37 2.45 -9.35 14.33
CA HIS A 37 1.95 -8.22 13.58
C HIS A 37 0.62 -8.58 12.91
N ARG A 38 -0.40 -7.77 13.18
CA ARG A 38 -1.68 -7.79 12.46
C ARG A 38 -1.79 -6.47 11.72
N VAL A 39 -2.21 -6.54 10.46
CA VAL A 39 -2.44 -5.34 9.66
C VAL A 39 -3.76 -4.67 10.08
N SER A 40 -3.78 -3.34 10.15
CA SER A 40 -4.99 -2.55 10.38
C SER A 40 -5.37 -1.76 9.13
N VAL A 41 -5.87 -2.48 8.11
CA VAL A 41 -6.25 -1.88 6.82
C VAL A 41 -7.74 -1.95 6.49
N GLU A 42 -8.16 -1.04 5.62
CA GLU A 42 -9.42 -1.08 4.88
C GLU A 42 -9.11 -1.32 3.40
N PHE A 43 -9.65 -2.42 2.87
CA PHE A 43 -9.56 -2.75 1.45
C PHE A 43 -10.65 -2.00 0.69
N VAL A 44 -10.25 -1.21 -0.31
CA VAL A 44 -11.16 -0.42 -1.13
C VAL A 44 -11.21 -1.02 -2.52
N ASN A 45 -12.36 -1.62 -2.83
CA ASN A 45 -12.65 -2.26 -4.11
C ASN A 45 -13.80 -1.50 -4.79
N ASP A 46 -13.49 -0.38 -5.43
CA ASP A 46 -14.47 0.49 -6.09
C ASP A 46 -13.92 0.92 -7.46
N THR A 47 -14.64 0.55 -8.53
CA THR A 47 -14.21 0.74 -9.93
C THR A 47 -14.06 2.20 -10.32
N GLN A 48 -14.52 3.16 -9.51
CA GLN A 48 -14.22 4.57 -9.74
C GLN A 48 -12.71 4.89 -9.66
N PHE A 49 -11.91 4.03 -9.02
CA PHE A 49 -10.46 4.16 -8.87
C PHE A 49 -9.68 3.31 -9.87
N ASP A 50 -10.34 2.72 -10.86
CA ASP A 50 -9.66 1.98 -11.92
C ASP A 50 -8.68 2.89 -12.68
N CYS A 51 -7.48 2.39 -12.90
CA CYS A 51 -6.36 3.10 -13.53
C CYS A 51 -5.97 4.42 -12.84
N LEU A 52 -6.24 4.57 -11.54
CA LEU A 52 -5.89 5.77 -10.78
C LEU A 52 -4.36 5.98 -10.75
N THR A 53 -3.92 7.13 -11.26
CA THR A 53 -2.51 7.54 -11.22
C THR A 53 -2.12 8.14 -9.87
N ILE A 54 -0.81 8.22 -9.58
CA ILE A 54 -0.29 8.85 -8.35
C ILE A 54 -0.71 10.32 -8.26
N ASP A 55 -0.64 11.08 -9.36
CA ASP A 55 -1.04 12.50 -9.36
C ASP A 55 -2.53 12.66 -9.01
N GLN A 56 -3.41 11.85 -9.62
CA GLN A 56 -4.84 11.84 -9.30
C GLN A 56 -5.09 11.40 -7.85
N LEU A 57 -4.35 10.40 -7.36
CA LEU A 57 -4.41 10.01 -5.96
C LEU A 57 -4.07 11.18 -5.04
N LEU A 58 -3.00 11.93 -5.31
CA LEU A 58 -2.60 13.09 -4.50
C LEU A 58 -3.66 14.19 -4.51
N GLU A 59 -4.36 14.40 -5.63
CA GLU A 59 -5.50 15.33 -5.73
C GLU A 59 -6.73 14.87 -4.90
N LEU A 60 -6.91 13.56 -4.73
CA LEU A 60 -8.00 13.00 -3.92
C LEU A 60 -7.77 13.14 -2.41
N ILE A 61 -6.52 13.38 -1.97
CA ILE A 61 -6.20 13.52 -0.55
C ILE A 61 -6.55 14.95 -0.10
N PRO A 62 -7.56 15.14 0.77
CA PRO A 62 -7.87 16.47 1.26
C PRO A 62 -6.71 17.00 2.13
N PRO A 63 -6.45 18.32 2.16
CA PRO A 63 -5.41 18.91 3.00
C PRO A 63 -5.55 18.59 4.50
N SER A 64 -6.76 18.26 4.96
CA SER A 64 -7.06 17.85 6.34
C SER A 64 -6.86 16.36 6.62
N SER A 65 -6.50 15.57 5.60
CA SER A 65 -6.21 14.15 5.76
C SER A 65 -5.03 13.93 6.71
N LYS A 66 -5.15 12.92 7.56
CA LYS A 66 -4.06 12.45 8.43
C LYS A 66 -3.36 11.21 7.87
N LYS A 67 -3.67 10.81 6.64
CA LYS A 67 -3.01 9.68 5.99
C LYS A 67 -1.59 10.09 5.64
N THR A 68 -0.62 9.33 6.13
CA THR A 68 0.81 9.53 5.84
C THR A 68 1.32 8.61 4.73
N PHE A 69 0.57 7.55 4.42
CA PHE A 69 0.83 6.62 3.33
C PHE A 69 -0.47 5.97 2.85
N ILE A 70 -0.41 5.32 1.70
CA ILE A 70 -1.47 4.46 1.16
C ILE A 70 -0.85 3.33 0.34
N PHE A 71 -1.49 2.16 0.35
CA PHE A 71 -1.11 1.03 -0.49
C PHE A 71 -2.01 0.96 -1.73
N LEU A 72 -1.43 0.71 -2.90
CA LEU A 72 -2.17 0.45 -4.14
C LEU A 72 -1.95 -0.98 -4.61
N VAL A 73 -3.04 -1.62 -5.02
CA VAL A 73 -3.03 -2.83 -5.86
C VAL A 73 -3.22 -2.37 -7.30
N ASP A 74 -2.09 -2.16 -7.95
CA ASP A 74 -1.96 -1.65 -9.33
C ASP A 74 -1.64 -2.76 -10.33
N GLU A 75 -1.46 -2.40 -11.61
CA GLU A 75 -1.18 -3.34 -12.70
C GLU A 75 0.01 -4.27 -12.39
N LYS A 76 1.09 -3.72 -11.83
CA LYS A 76 2.25 -4.54 -11.46
C LYS A 76 1.97 -5.44 -10.26
N THR A 77 1.13 -5.04 -9.31
CA THR A 77 0.67 -5.94 -8.25
C THR A 77 -0.11 -7.12 -8.83
N ILE A 78 -0.94 -6.88 -9.85
CA ILE A 78 -1.77 -7.91 -10.47
C ILE A 78 -0.97 -8.85 -11.39
N SER A 79 -0.04 -8.31 -12.16
CA SER A 79 0.67 -9.05 -13.23
C SER A 79 1.96 -9.73 -12.78
N ASP A 80 2.61 -9.24 -11.73
CA ASP A 80 3.88 -9.77 -11.23
C ASP A 80 3.64 -10.98 -10.30
N PRO A 81 4.38 -12.11 -10.47
CA PRO A 81 4.21 -13.31 -9.64
C PRO A 81 4.39 -13.10 -8.13
N ASP A 82 5.16 -12.07 -7.73
CA ASP A 82 5.38 -11.76 -6.31
C ASP A 82 4.31 -10.85 -5.71
N HIS A 83 3.36 -10.39 -6.54
CA HIS A 83 2.29 -9.46 -6.22
C HIS A 83 2.71 -8.24 -5.37
N PRO A 84 3.79 -7.52 -5.75
CA PRO A 84 4.37 -6.49 -4.91
C PRO A 84 3.48 -5.24 -4.87
N VAL A 85 2.89 -4.99 -3.72
CA VAL A 85 1.96 -3.89 -3.43
C VAL A 85 2.71 -2.56 -3.44
N LEU A 86 2.16 -1.55 -4.12
CA LEU A 86 2.79 -0.23 -4.21
C LEU A 86 2.50 0.60 -2.96
N THR A 87 3.53 1.06 -2.27
CA THR A 87 3.41 1.97 -1.12
C THR A 87 3.70 3.39 -1.58
N VAL A 88 2.75 4.31 -1.39
CA VAL A 88 2.88 5.73 -1.78
C VAL A 88 3.01 6.59 -0.53
N ASP A 89 4.02 7.46 -0.50
CA ASP A 89 4.18 8.48 0.55
C ASP A 89 3.14 9.61 0.36
N LEU A 90 2.44 9.97 1.43
CA LEU A 90 1.47 11.07 1.47
C LEU A 90 1.87 12.19 2.45
N PHE A 91 3.04 12.11 3.07
CA PHE A 91 3.47 13.00 4.14
C PHE A 91 4.62 13.94 3.76
N GLN A 92 5.85 13.43 3.69
CA GLN A 92 7.05 14.27 3.50
C GLN A 92 7.25 14.63 2.03
N ASP A 93 7.62 13.63 1.22
CA ASP A 93 7.87 13.80 -0.21
C ASP A 93 6.75 13.10 -0.99
N LYS A 94 5.59 13.75 -1.01
CA LYS A 94 4.35 13.14 -1.53
C LYS A 94 4.53 12.58 -2.95
N GLY A 95 4.06 11.35 -3.14
CA GLY A 95 4.05 10.67 -4.44
C GLY A 95 5.28 9.80 -4.71
N ARG A 96 6.33 9.84 -3.88
CA ARG A 96 7.40 8.82 -3.98
C ARG A 96 6.87 7.45 -3.61
N THR A 97 7.46 6.41 -4.21
CA THR A 97 6.97 5.04 -4.09
C THR A 97 8.08 4.03 -3.83
N PHE A 98 7.74 2.96 -3.12
CA PHE A 98 8.47 1.70 -3.11
C PHE A 98 7.45 0.56 -3.16
N ARG A 99 7.88 -0.67 -3.42
CA ARG A 99 6.98 -1.83 -3.37
C ARG A 99 7.25 -2.74 -2.20
N VAL A 100 6.22 -3.42 -1.71
CA VAL A 100 6.32 -4.37 -0.60
C VAL A 100 5.63 -5.67 -0.96
N THR A 101 6.19 -6.81 -0.59
CA THR A 101 5.48 -8.09 -0.75
C THR A 101 4.23 -8.12 0.13
N PRO A 102 3.14 -8.80 -0.26
CA PRO A 102 1.93 -8.88 0.54
C PRO A 102 2.21 -9.29 2.00
N SER A 103 3.09 -10.29 2.19
CA SER A 103 3.53 -10.80 3.49
C SER A 103 4.25 -9.79 4.40
N GLN A 104 4.84 -8.72 3.85
CA GLN A 104 5.53 -7.68 4.62
C GLN A 104 4.70 -6.41 4.82
N THR A 105 3.50 -6.34 4.22
CA THR A 105 2.62 -5.16 4.32
C THR A 105 2.29 -4.84 5.79
N ALA A 106 2.08 -5.87 6.63
CA ALA A 106 1.82 -5.69 8.05
C ALA A 106 3.01 -5.05 8.80
N ALA A 107 4.26 -5.35 8.41
CA ALA A 107 5.44 -4.75 9.03
C ALA A 107 5.56 -3.27 8.66
N VAL A 108 5.39 -2.93 7.38
CA VAL A 108 5.38 -1.55 6.89
C VAL A 108 4.24 -0.76 7.54
N GLU A 109 3.01 -1.28 7.48
CA GLU A 109 1.81 -0.61 7.98
C GLU A 109 1.92 -0.29 9.47
N ASN A 110 2.30 -1.26 10.30
CA ASN A 110 2.39 -1.06 11.74
C ASN A 110 3.46 -0.01 12.11
N ASN A 111 4.61 -0.02 11.44
CA ASN A 111 5.67 0.94 11.73
C ASN A 111 5.31 2.36 11.28
N LEU A 112 4.80 2.50 10.04
CA LEU A 112 4.44 3.82 9.50
C LEU A 112 3.21 4.41 10.21
N ALA A 113 2.23 3.59 10.60
CA ALA A 113 1.00 4.05 11.25
C ALA A 113 1.26 4.66 12.64
N ILE A 114 2.32 4.22 13.33
CA ILE A 114 2.69 4.74 14.66
C ILE A 114 3.98 5.57 14.66
N ALA A 115 4.56 5.82 13.48
CA ALA A 115 5.84 6.50 13.30
C ALA A 115 7.00 5.86 14.11
N ASN A 116 7.06 4.53 14.14
CA ASN A 116 8.19 3.80 14.74
C ASN A 116 9.40 3.73 13.80
N MET A 117 9.15 3.70 12.48
CA MET A 117 10.14 3.84 11.43
C MET A 117 9.60 4.79 10.37
N ASP A 118 10.49 5.44 9.64
CA ASP A 118 10.13 6.35 8.57
C ASP A 118 9.92 5.60 7.25
N TRP A 119 9.22 6.25 6.31
CA TRP A 119 8.98 5.69 4.98
C TRP A 119 10.31 5.38 4.24
N GLU A 120 11.32 6.24 4.43
CA GLU A 120 12.64 6.09 3.81
C GLU A 120 13.40 4.87 4.32
N ASP A 121 13.19 4.47 5.57
CA ASP A 121 13.81 3.25 6.12
C ASP A 121 13.41 2.01 5.31
N PHE A 122 12.15 1.94 4.84
CA PHE A 122 11.70 0.84 4.00
C PHE A 122 12.18 0.97 2.56
N ALA A 123 12.12 2.19 2.00
CA ALA A 123 12.51 2.44 0.62
C ALA A 123 14.00 2.15 0.36
N LEU A 124 14.87 2.49 1.32
CA LEU A 124 16.32 2.21 1.26
C LEU A 124 16.66 0.73 1.47
N ASN A 125 15.73 -0.07 1.99
CA ASN A 125 15.90 -1.51 2.20
C ASN A 125 15.14 -2.36 1.17
N THR A 126 14.86 -1.79 0.00
CA THR A 126 14.34 -2.54 -1.15
C THR A 126 15.45 -3.36 -1.82
N ASP A 127 15.07 -4.47 -2.44
CA ASP A 127 15.97 -5.25 -3.28
C ASP A 127 16.27 -4.55 -4.62
N LYS A 128 17.06 -5.19 -5.48
CA LYS A 128 17.39 -4.69 -6.83
C LYS A 128 16.17 -4.44 -7.73
N ASP A 129 15.02 -5.03 -7.41
CA ASP A 129 13.77 -4.90 -8.17
C ASP A 129 12.86 -3.82 -7.56
N GLY A 130 13.34 -3.10 -6.53
CA GLY A 130 12.61 -2.04 -5.84
C GLY A 130 11.57 -2.56 -4.86
N ILE A 131 11.70 -3.81 -4.41
CA ILE A 131 10.73 -4.50 -3.56
C ILE A 131 11.31 -4.73 -2.16
N PHE A 132 10.63 -4.24 -1.14
CA PHE A 132 10.87 -4.54 0.26
C PHE A 132 10.30 -5.94 0.57
N ARG A 133 11.20 -6.87 0.88
CA ARG A 133 10.86 -8.29 1.18
C ARG A 133 11.16 -8.69 2.62
N ASN A 134 12.06 -7.98 3.29
CA ASN A 134 12.45 -8.14 4.69
C ASN A 134 13.44 -7.04 5.08
N LEU A 135 13.63 -6.84 6.40
CA LEU A 135 14.79 -6.08 6.89
C LEU A 135 16.04 -6.97 6.80
N PRO A 136 17.18 -6.45 6.35
CA PRO A 136 18.45 -7.15 6.48
C PRO A 136 18.77 -7.31 7.98
N TYR A 137 19.11 -8.54 8.38
CA TYR A 137 19.64 -8.84 9.71
C TYR A 137 21.14 -8.58 9.78
#